data_AF-A0A7H4M257-F1
#
_entry.id   AF-A0A7H4M257-F1
#
_cell.length_a   1.000
_cell.length_b   1.000
_cell.length_c   1.000
_cell.angle_alpha   90.00
_cell.angle_beta   90.00
_cell.angle_gamma   90.00
#
_symmetry.space_group_name_H-M   'P 1'
#
loop_
_entity.id
_entity.type
_entity.pdbx_description
1 polymer ?
#
loop_
_entity_poly.entity_id
_entity_poly.type
_entity_poly.pdbx_seq_one_letter_code
_entity_poly.pdbx_strand_id
1 'polypeptide(L)' 'MEQYCAYENTGSGKKVFPYLINLQHPVANVLKHILVAL' A
#
# COMPACT_ATOMS: atom_id res chain seq x y z
N MET A 1 -5.89 5.56 0.92
CA MET A 1 -5.59 4.85 -0.35
C MET A 1 -6.79 3.99 -0.69
N GLU A 2 -7.11 3.87 -1.97
CA GLU A 2 -8.17 3.03 -2.50
C GLU A 2 -7.76 1.55 -2.43
N GLN A 3 -8.72 0.68 -2.14
CA GLN A 3 -8.48 -0.77 -2.05
C GLN A 3 -8.25 -1.33 -3.46
N TYR A 4 -7.34 -2.30 -3.57
CA TYR A 4 -6.89 -2.95 -4.81
C TYR A 4 -6.22 -2.03 -5.84
N CYS A 5 -5.86 -0.81 -5.45
CA CYS A 5 -5.03 0.09 -6.25
C CYS A 5 -3.55 -0.12 -5.95
N ALA A 6 -2.72 0.00 -6.98
CA ALA A 6 -1.26 0.00 -6.88
C ALA A 6 -0.72 1.40 -6.63
N TYR A 7 0.28 1.51 -5.77
CA TYR A 7 0.91 2.76 -5.37
C TYR A 7 2.43 2.65 -5.44
N GLU A 8 3.10 3.73 -5.84
CA GLU A 8 4.57 3.76 -5.88
C GLU A 8 5.17 3.64 -4.48
N ASN A 9 6.16 2.77 -4.33
CA ASN A 9 6.92 2.63 -3.09
C ASN A 9 7.92 3.77 -2.98
N THR A 10 7.73 4.66 -2.01
CA THR A 10 8.64 5.76 -1.73
C THR A 10 9.70 5.42 -0.68
N GLY A 11 9.67 4.20 -0.12
CA GLY A 11 10.59 3.70 0.89
C GLY A 11 11.91 3.15 0.34
N SER A 12 12.75 2.64 1.25
CA SER A 12 14.08 2.10 0.92
C SER A 12 14.03 0.87 0.01
N GLY A 13 12.93 0.10 0.05
CA GLY A 13 12.72 -1.10 -0.77
C GLY A 13 12.33 -0.84 -2.23
N LYS A 14 12.17 0.42 -2.66
CA LYS A 14 11.58 0.76 -3.97
C LYS A 14 12.28 0.18 -5.20
N LYS A 15 13.58 -0.12 -5.10
CA LYS A 15 14.33 -0.74 -6.21
C LYS A 15 13.97 -2.21 -6.42
N VAL A 16 13.54 -2.89 -5.35
CA VAL A 16 13.17 -4.31 -5.37
C VAL A 16 11.65 -4.46 -5.47
N PHE A 17 10.91 -3.60 -4.77
CA PHE A 17 9.44 -3.58 -4.74
C PHE A 17 8.96 -2.17 -5.13
N PRO A 18 8.88 -1.85 -6.44
CA PRO A 18 8.56 -0.49 -6.90
C PRO A 18 7.11 -0.09 -6.68
N TYR A 19 6.20 -1.06 -6.55
CA TYR A 19 4.77 -0.83 -6.33
C TYR A 19 4.25 -1.64 -5.15
N LEU A 20 3.22 -1.12 -4.49
CA LEU A 20 2.53 -1.73 -3.36
C LEU A 20 1.03 -1.76 -3.65
N ILE A 21 0.39 -2.93 -3.55
CA ILE A 21 -1.05 -3.06 -3.74
C ILE A 21 -1.74 -2.92 -2.39
N ASN A 22 -2.64 -1.95 -2.26
CA ASN A 22 -3.45 -1.80 -1.05
C ASN A 22 -4.47 -2.94 -0.94
N LEU A 23 -4.34 -3.81 0.06
CA LEU A 23 -5.29 -4.89 0.33
C LEU A 23 -6.24 -4.56 1.49
N GLN A 24 -6.08 -3.39 2.10
CA GLN A 24 -6.85 -3.00 3.27
C GLN A 24 -8.31 -2.73 2.94
N HIS A 25 -9.21 -3.31 3.75
CA HIS A 25 -10.63 -2.99 3.67
C HIS A 25 -10.88 -1.51 4.00
N PRO A 26 -11.74 -0.78 3.26
CA PRO A 26 -11.94 0.66 3.41
C PRO A 26 -12.31 1.11 4.82
N VAL A 27 -12.98 0.25 5.60
CA VAL A 27 -13.32 0.53 7.01
C VAL A 27 -12.09 0.84 7.88
N ALA A 28 -10.94 0.26 7.53
CA ALA A 28 -9.70 0.44 8.27
C ALA A 28 -8.90 1.68 7.81
N ASN A 29 -9.41 2.46 6.85
CA ASN A 29 -8.74 3.68 6.37
C ASN A 29 -8.60 4.79 7.44
N VAL A 30 -9.25 4.65 8.59
CA VAL A 30 -9.03 5.51 9.77
C VAL A 30 -7.65 5.32 10.41
N LEU A 31 -6.99 4.19 10.15
CA LEU A 31 -5.66 3.88 10.67
C LEU A 31 -4.57 4.68 9.93
N LYS A 32 -3.47 4.97 10.63
CA LYS A 32 -2.31 5.68 10.06
C LYS A 32 -1.44 4.82 9.13
N HIS A 33 -1.65 3.51 9.14
CA HIS A 33 -0.90 2.54 8.35
C HIS A 33 -1.86 1.65 7.58
N ILE A 34 -1.38 1.07 6.48
CA ILE A 34 -2.19 0.36 5.52
C ILE A 34 -1.56 -1.00 5.24
N LEU A 35 -2.41 -2.04 5.19
CA LEU A 35 -1.98 -3.36 4.75
C LEU A 35 -1.79 -3.39 3.23
N VAL A 36 -0.58 -3.77 2.81
CA VAL A 36 -0.20 -3.83 1.39
C VAL A 36 0.48 -5.16 1.07
N ALA A 37 0.41 -5.57 -0.20
CA ALA A 37 1.21 -6.66 -0.77
C ALA A 37 2.31 -6.11 -1.70
N LEU A 38 3.40 -6.87 -1.80
CA LEU A 38 4.63 -6.59 -2.56
C LEU A 38 4.65 -7.35 -3.87
#